data_AF-A0A7S2L939-F1
#
_entry.id   AF-A0A7S2L939-F1
#
_cell.length_a   1.000
_cell.length_b   1.000
_cell.length_c   1.000
_cell.angle_alpha   90.00
_cell.angle_beta   90.00
_cell.angle_gamma   90.00
#
_symmetry.space_group_name_H-M   'P 1'
#
loop_
_entity.id
_entity.type
_entity.pdbx_description
1 polymer ?
#
loop_
_entity_poly.entity_id
_entity_poly.type
_entity_poly.pdbx_seq_one_letter_code
_entity_poly.pdbx_strand_id
1 'polypeptide(L)'
;CGDWCLERRDAESLSLAECRRRYIRAGKPLVVDGLGPHMLSAECCGLSREWLSANFGEKCVAVYRNYQAPHLRRCVGDEAELMRLREALALLRQGGEQAEGLYLYDLSLPLQLPGLLDHIYLPRYFS
;
A
#
# COMPACT_ATOMS: atom_id res chain seq x y z
N CYS A 1 5.09 22.12 17.95
CA CYS A 1 4.58 20.90 17.30
C CYS A 1 4.81 19.75 18.27
N GLY A 2 3.75 19.10 18.75
CA GLY A 2 3.93 17.91 19.61
C GLY A 2 4.44 16.77 18.75
N ASP A 3 5.56 16.16 19.14
CA ASP A 3 6.01 14.91 18.55
C ASP A 3 4.92 13.87 18.79
N TRP A 4 4.20 13.50 17.73
CA TRP A 4 3.33 12.34 17.73
C TRP A 4 4.23 11.10 17.74
N CYS A 5 4.78 10.77 18.93
CA CYS A 5 5.53 9.55 19.13
C CYS A 5 4.52 8.39 19.17
N LEU A 6 4.24 7.82 18.00
CA LEU A 6 3.47 6.60 17.90
C LEU A 6 4.26 5.47 18.57
N GLU A 7 3.62 4.79 19.52
CA GLU A 7 4.21 3.63 20.15
C GLU A 7 4.46 2.56 19.09
N ARG A 8 5.63 1.91 19.18
CA ARG A 8 6.02 0.81 18.30
C ARG A 8 6.18 -0.47 19.11
N ARG A 9 5.67 -1.58 18.60
CA ARG A 9 5.78 -2.89 19.25
C ARG A 9 6.13 -3.95 18.23
N ASP A 10 6.99 -4.87 18.61
CA ASP A 10 7.34 -6.00 17.76
C ASP A 10 6.22 -7.06 17.72
N ALA A 11 5.93 -7.59 16.53
CA ALA A 11 4.87 -8.56 16.31
C ALA A 11 5.07 -9.88 17.07
N GLU A 12 6.30 -10.32 17.32
CA GLU A 12 6.56 -11.56 18.07
C GLU A 12 6.24 -11.37 19.56
N SER A 13 6.50 -10.18 20.09
CA SER A 13 6.29 -9.86 21.51
C SER A 13 4.86 -9.39 21.86
N LEU A 14 4.10 -8.89 20.88
CA LEU A 14 2.77 -8.31 21.12
C LEU A 14 1.67 -9.35 21.05
N SER A 15 1.18 -9.81 22.20
CA SER A 15 0.03 -10.74 22.21
C SER A 15 -1.25 -10.09 21.68
N LEU A 16 -2.14 -10.90 21.10
CA LEU A 16 -3.45 -10.42 20.63
C LEU A 16 -4.31 -9.84 21.76
N ALA A 17 -4.27 -10.47 22.95
CA ALA A 17 -5.02 -10.01 24.12
C ALA A 17 -4.49 -8.68 24.66
N GLU A 18 -3.17 -8.46 24.62
CA GLU A 18 -2.58 -7.15 24.92
C GLU A 18 -2.99 -6.12 23.87
N CYS A 19 -2.82 -6.44 22.59
CA CYS A 19 -3.14 -5.55 21.48
C CYS A 19 -4.60 -5.05 21.55
N ARG A 20 -5.55 -5.98 21.72
CA ARG A 20 -6.98 -5.69 21.84
C ARG A 20 -7.31 -4.79 23.02
N ARG A 21 -6.74 -5.07 24.20
CA ARG A 21 -7.05 -4.30 25.42
C ARG A 21 -6.43 -2.91 25.42
N ARG A 22 -5.16 -2.79 25.03
CA ARG A 22 -4.39 -1.55 25.22
C ARG A 22 -4.50 -0.56 24.05
N TYR A 23 -4.75 -1.06 22.83
CA TYR A 23 -4.69 -0.23 21.63
C TYR A 23 -6.06 -0.17 20.93
N ILE A 24 -6.61 -1.32 20.53
CA ILE A 24 -7.87 -1.36 19.75
C ILE A 24 -9.04 -0.80 20.55
N ARG A 25 -9.34 -1.36 21.74
CA ARG A 25 -10.47 -0.90 22.57
C ARG A 25 -10.30 0.53 23.09
N ALA A 26 -9.06 0.97 23.25
CA ALA A 26 -8.74 2.31 23.74
C ALA A 26 -8.70 3.36 22.61
N GLY A 27 -8.87 2.96 21.34
CA GLY A 27 -8.70 3.85 20.20
C GLY A 27 -7.29 4.46 20.09
N LYS A 28 -6.28 3.78 20.65
CA LYS A 28 -4.90 4.28 20.70
C LYS A 28 -4.12 3.76 19.49
N PRO A 29 -3.52 4.63 18.67
CA PRO A 29 -2.73 4.21 17.51
C PRO A 29 -1.45 3.49 17.94
N LEU A 30 -1.03 2.53 17.13
CA LEU A 30 0.15 1.69 17.33
C LEU A 30 0.78 1.36 15.98
N VAL A 31 2.11 1.32 15.93
CA VAL A 31 2.85 0.70 14.84
C VAL A 31 3.30 -0.69 15.30
N VAL A 32 2.97 -1.73 14.52
CA VAL A 32 3.45 -3.09 14.79
C VAL A 32 4.56 -3.42 13.80
N ASP A 33 5.78 -3.53 14.31
CA ASP A 33 6.96 -3.92 13.55
C ASP A 33 7.01 -5.45 13.38
N GLY A 34 7.75 -5.94 12.38
CA GLY A 34 7.95 -7.39 12.19
C GLY A 34 6.76 -8.15 11.61
N LEU A 35 5.72 -7.48 11.10
CA LEU A 35 4.56 -8.15 10.51
C LEU A 35 4.80 -8.82 9.15
N GLY A 36 5.82 -8.38 8.40
CA GLY A 36 6.06 -8.82 7.01
C GLY A 36 6.03 -10.36 6.83
N PRO A 37 6.82 -11.13 7.59
CA PRO A 37 6.81 -12.60 7.52
C PRO A 37 5.48 -13.27 7.87
N HIS A 38 4.59 -12.57 8.58
CA HIS A 38 3.25 -13.06 8.93
C HIS A 38 2.18 -12.65 7.91
N MET A 39 2.48 -11.69 7.05
CA MET A 39 1.54 -11.10 6.09
C MET A 39 1.81 -11.54 4.65
N LEU A 40 3.02 -12.01 4.35
CA LEU A 40 3.43 -12.34 3.00
C LEU A 40 3.91 -13.79 2.94
N SER A 41 3.53 -14.50 1.87
CA SER A 41 4.13 -15.80 1.55
C SER A 41 5.64 -15.64 1.32
N ALA A 42 6.41 -16.72 1.52
CA ALA A 42 7.86 -16.71 1.28
C ALA A 42 8.21 -16.35 -0.18
N GLU A 43 7.35 -16.71 -1.14
CA GLU A 43 7.47 -16.36 -2.56
C GLU A 43 7.27 -14.85 -2.81
N CYS A 44 6.61 -14.16 -1.87
CA CYS A 44 6.38 -12.72 -1.89
C CYS A 44 7.19 -11.95 -0.84
N CYS A 45 8.11 -12.60 -0.10
CA CYS A 45 9.21 -11.93 0.58
C CYS A 45 10.15 -11.33 -0.48
N GLY A 46 9.71 -10.25 -1.11
CA GLY A 46 10.27 -9.75 -2.36
C GLY A 46 9.25 -9.19 -3.34
N LEU A 47 8.04 -8.82 -2.89
CA LEU A 47 7.09 -7.96 -3.62
C LEU A 47 7.82 -6.71 -4.11
N SER A 48 8.39 -6.85 -5.30
CA SER A 48 9.23 -5.89 -5.98
C SER A 48 8.45 -5.39 -7.19
N ARG A 49 8.86 -4.23 -7.70
CA ARG A 49 8.26 -3.68 -8.92
C ARG A 49 8.45 -4.65 -10.08
N GLU A 50 9.58 -5.36 -10.09
CA GLU A 50 9.95 -6.39 -11.06
C GLU A 50 8.99 -7.58 -10.98
N TRP A 51 8.74 -8.12 -9.79
CA TRP A 51 7.81 -9.23 -9.60
C TRP A 51 6.37 -8.83 -9.98
N LEU A 52 5.92 -7.63 -9.57
CA LEU A 52 4.59 -7.11 -9.94
C LEU A 52 4.45 -6.94 -11.46
N SER A 53 5.48 -6.41 -12.12
CA SER A 53 5.50 -6.26 -13.58
C SER A 53 5.49 -7.61 -14.31
N ALA A 54 6.23 -8.60 -13.81
CA ALA A 54 6.31 -9.92 -14.41
C ALA A 54 4.98 -10.69 -14.32
N ASN A 55 4.31 -10.65 -13.17
CA ASN A 55 3.09 -11.42 -12.91
C ASN A 55 1.80 -10.69 -13.32
N PHE A 56 1.79 -9.37 -13.21
CA PHE A 56 0.57 -8.55 -13.36
C PHE A 56 0.73 -7.36 -14.31
N GLY A 57 1.88 -7.22 -14.97
CA GLY A 57 2.20 -6.02 -15.75
C GLY A 57 1.24 -5.72 -16.89
N GLU A 58 0.55 -6.72 -17.44
CA GLU A 58 -0.42 -6.54 -18.53
C GLU A 58 -1.83 -6.17 -18.05
N LYS A 59 -2.08 -6.17 -16.74
CA LYS A 59 -3.38 -5.78 -16.18
C LYS A 59 -3.56 -4.27 -16.31
N CYS A 60 -4.74 -3.85 -16.78
CA CYS A 60 -5.12 -2.44 -16.79
C CYS A 60 -5.52 -2.00 -15.38
N VAL A 61 -4.90 -0.93 -14.91
CA VAL A 61 -5.14 -0.34 -13.58
C VAL A 61 -5.52 1.12 -13.74
N ALA A 62 -6.33 1.64 -12.81
CA ALA A 62 -6.67 3.05 -12.75
C ALA A 62 -5.55 3.84 -12.06
N VAL A 63 -5.03 4.83 -12.75
CA VAL A 63 -3.91 5.66 -12.29
C VAL A 63 -4.33 7.12 -12.32
N TYR A 64 -4.05 7.80 -11.22
CA TYR A 64 -4.33 9.20 -11.02
C TYR A 64 -3.04 9.99 -11.13
N ARG A 65 -3.16 11.21 -11.66
CA ARG A 65 -2.07 12.18 -11.68
C ARG A 65 -2.48 13.33 -10.79
N ASN A 66 -2.03 13.31 -9.54
CA ASN A 66 -2.23 14.42 -8.63
C ASN A 66 -1.21 15.52 -8.99
N TYR A 67 -1.56 16.37 -9.95
CA TYR A 67 -0.77 17.57 -10.26
C TYR A 67 -0.76 18.46 -9.01
N GLN A 68 0.29 18.37 -8.21
CA GLN A 68 0.59 19.36 -7.18
C GLN A 68 1.07 20.64 -7.85
N ALA A 69 0.15 21.41 -8.41
CA ALA A 69 0.35 22.83 -8.62
C ALA A 69 -0.22 23.58 -7.40
N PRO A 70 0.57 23.93 -6.38
CA PRO A 70 0.09 24.62 -5.17
C PRO A 70 -0.57 25.99 -5.44
N HIS A 71 -0.52 26.48 -6.68
CA HIS A 71 -1.14 27.75 -7.12
C HIS A 71 -2.54 27.57 -7.73
N LEU A 72 -2.93 26.34 -8.10
CA LEU A 72 -4.23 26.07 -8.72
C LEU A 72 -5.19 25.56 -7.65
N ARG A 73 -5.93 26.49 -7.03
CA ARG A 73 -7.05 26.25 -6.10
C ARG A 73 -8.28 25.59 -6.76
N ARG A 74 -8.07 24.67 -7.69
CA ARG A 74 -9.10 23.80 -8.23
C ARG A 74 -8.46 22.44 -8.45
N CYS A 75 -8.91 21.45 -7.71
CA CYS A 75 -8.79 20.05 -8.10
C CYS A 75 -9.51 19.92 -9.44
N VAL A 76 -8.80 20.18 -10.53
CA VAL A 76 -9.31 19.97 -11.89
C VAL A 76 -9.31 18.46 -12.05
N GLY A 77 -10.50 17.87 -11.94
CA GLY A 77 -10.82 16.51 -12.37
C GLY A 77 -9.84 15.44 -11.87
N ASP A 78 -10.31 14.68 -10.89
CA ASP A 78 -9.84 13.33 -10.55
C ASP A 78 -10.02 12.37 -11.77
N GLU A 79 -9.34 12.66 -12.89
CA GLU A 79 -9.39 11.84 -14.10
C GLU A 79 -8.45 10.66 -13.91
N ALA A 80 -9.06 9.51 -13.62
CA ALA A 80 -8.38 8.23 -13.63
C ALA A 80 -8.07 7.84 -15.08
N GLU A 81 -6.80 7.67 -15.40
CA GLU A 81 -6.34 7.08 -16.65
C GLU A 81 -6.22 5.56 -16.46
N LEU A 82 -6.75 4.77 -17.41
CA LEU A 82 -6.50 3.33 -17.45
C LEU A 82 -5.22 3.06 -18.23
N MET A 83 -4.22 2.46 -17.58
CA MET A 83 -2.96 2.06 -18.22
C MET A 83 -2.51 0.70 -17.72
N ARG A 84 -1.57 0.06 -18.42
CA ARG A 84 -1.02 -1.21 -17.98
C ARG A 84 -0.16 -1.01 -16.74
N LEU A 85 -0.23 -1.92 -15.78
CA LEU A 85 0.57 -1.83 -14.56
C LEU A 85 2.07 -1.68 -14.85
N ARG A 86 2.61 -2.34 -15.88
CA ARG A 86 4.02 -2.19 -16.26
C ARG A 86 4.38 -0.78 -16.74
N GLU A 87 3.45 -0.07 -17.36
CA GLU A 87 3.65 1.30 -17.84
C GLU A 87 3.70 2.25 -16.64
N ALA A 88 2.75 2.10 -15.70
CA ALA A 88 2.75 2.86 -14.46
C ALA A 88 4.05 2.63 -13.64
N LEU A 89 4.48 1.38 -13.50
CA LEU A 89 5.71 1.03 -12.81
C LEU A 89 6.96 1.59 -13.50
N ALA A 90 6.96 1.63 -14.84
CA ALA A 90 8.05 2.24 -15.60
C ALA A 90 8.13 3.75 -15.39
N LEU A 91 7.00 4.46 -15.39
CA LEU A 91 6.94 5.89 -15.09
C LEU A 91 7.46 6.19 -13.68
N LEU A 92 6.97 5.46 -12.66
CA LEU A 92 7.45 5.59 -11.28
C LEU A 92 8.95 5.32 -11.13
N ARG A 93 9.52 4.47 -11.98
CA ARG A 93 10.97 4.19 -12.00
C ARG A 93 11.77 5.31 -12.67
N GLN A 94 11.23 5.88 -13.75
CA GLN A 94 11.88 6.96 -14.49
C GLN A 94 11.92 8.26 -13.68
N GLY A 95 10.89 8.51 -12.86
CA GLY A 95 10.77 9.75 -12.09
C GLY A 95 10.45 10.96 -12.98
N GLY A 96 10.68 12.15 -12.45
CA GLY A 96 10.38 13.42 -13.13
C GLY A 96 8.89 13.79 -13.10
N GLU A 97 8.53 14.85 -13.85
CA GLU A 97 7.19 15.45 -13.83
C GLU A 97 6.07 14.45 -14.17
N GLN A 98 6.36 13.44 -14.99
CA GLN A 98 5.42 12.39 -15.39
C GLN A 98 5.12 11.39 -14.26
N ALA A 99 6.04 11.22 -13.31
CA ALA A 99 5.89 10.34 -12.15
C ALA A 99 5.39 11.10 -10.90
N GLU A 100 5.56 12.42 -10.89
CA GLU A 100 5.18 13.26 -9.78
C GLU A 100 3.66 13.28 -9.60
N GLY A 101 3.20 12.94 -8.40
CA GLY A 101 1.78 12.83 -8.10
C GLY A 101 1.10 11.63 -8.75
N LEU A 102 1.83 10.76 -9.47
CA LEU A 102 1.29 9.53 -10.02
C LEU A 102 0.93 8.57 -8.88
N TYR A 103 -0.34 8.17 -8.80
CA TYR A 103 -0.86 7.32 -7.75
C TYR A 103 -1.79 6.26 -8.34
N LEU A 104 -1.57 4.99 -7.99
CA LEU A 104 -2.53 3.93 -8.30
C LEU A 104 -3.68 4.04 -7.30
N TYR A 105 -4.86 4.41 -7.76
CA TYR A 105 -6.02 4.62 -6.90
C TYR A 105 -6.68 3.32 -6.48
N ASP A 106 -7.38 3.40 -5.36
CA ASP A 106 -7.93 2.34 -4.52
C ASP A 106 -8.65 1.26 -5.33
N LEU A 107 -7.83 0.31 -5.80
CA LEU A 107 -8.31 -0.92 -6.38
C LEU A 107 -8.67 -1.82 -5.23
N SER A 108 -9.79 -2.50 -5.38
CA SER A 108 -9.89 -3.87 -4.91
C SER A 108 -8.83 -4.69 -5.67
N LEU A 109 -7.56 -4.57 -5.26
CA LEU A 109 -6.47 -5.44 -5.68
C LEU A 109 -6.88 -6.92 -5.58
N PRO A 110 -7.67 -7.36 -4.58
CA PRO A 110 -8.29 -8.69 -4.59
C PRO A 110 -9.11 -9.03 -5.86
N LEU A 111 -9.83 -8.07 -6.44
CA LEU A 111 -10.68 -8.30 -7.62
C LEU A 111 -9.88 -8.22 -8.94
N GLN A 112 -8.87 -7.35 -9.02
CA GLN A 112 -8.09 -7.16 -10.25
C GLN A 112 -6.88 -8.09 -10.34
N LEU A 113 -6.29 -8.42 -9.20
CA LEU A 113 -5.14 -9.30 -9.03
C LEU A 113 -5.51 -10.45 -8.08
N PRO A 114 -6.48 -11.32 -8.42
CA PRO A 114 -6.93 -12.37 -7.51
C PRO A 114 -5.80 -13.31 -7.05
N GLY A 115 -4.83 -13.59 -7.93
CA GLY A 115 -3.64 -14.38 -7.57
C GLY A 115 -2.71 -13.72 -6.55
N LEU A 116 -2.84 -12.40 -6.30
CA LEU A 116 -2.11 -11.73 -5.23
C LEU A 116 -2.59 -12.19 -3.84
N LEU A 117 -3.85 -12.61 -3.72
CA LEU A 117 -4.43 -13.06 -2.45
C LEU A 117 -3.85 -14.37 -1.96
N ASP A 118 -3.33 -15.19 -2.87
CA ASP A 118 -2.63 -16.43 -2.52
C ASP A 118 -1.33 -16.15 -1.75
N HIS A 119 -0.87 -14.90 -1.79
CA HIS A 119 0.40 -14.47 -1.21
C HIS A 119 0.28 -13.46 -0.07
N ILE A 120 -0.92 -12.95 0.22
CA ILE A 120 -1.16 -11.95 1.27
C ILE A 120 -2.08 -12.54 2.34
N TYR A 121 -1.62 -12.51 3.58
CA TYR A 121 -2.36 -13.01 4.74
C TYR A 121 -2.81 -11.85 5.64
N LEU A 122 -3.99 -12.02 6.24
CA LEU A 122 -4.50 -11.08 7.22
C LEU A 122 -3.71 -11.24 8.54
N PRO A 123 -3.15 -10.16 9.13
CA PRO A 123 -2.50 -10.26 10.42
C PRO A 123 -3.49 -10.66 11.51
N ARG A 124 -3.02 -11.45 12.49
CA ARG A 124 -3.82 -11.95 13.63
C ARG A 124 -4.53 -10.87 14.47
N TYR A 125 -4.13 -9.61 14.33
CA TYR A 125 -4.75 -8.48 15.04
C TYR A 125 -6.07 -8.03 14.42
N PHE A 126 -6.31 -8.39 13.15
CA PHE A 126 -7.49 -8.04 12.36
C PHE A 126 -8.42 -9.24 12.09
N SER A 127 -8.01 -10.43 12.51
CA SER A 127 -8.85 -11.64 12.55
C SER A 127 -9.78 -11.67 13.76
#